data_AF-A0A920RLC2-F1
#
_entry.id   AF-A0A920RLC2-F1
#
_cell.length_a   1.000
_cell.length_b   1.000
_cell.length_c   1.000
_cell.angle_alpha   90.00
_cell.angle_beta   90.00
_cell.angle_gamma   90.00
#
_symmetry.space_group_name_H-M   'P 1'
#
loop_
_entity.id
_entity.type
_entity.pdbx_description
1 polymer ?
#
loop_
_entity_poly.entity_id
_entity_poly.type
_entity_poly.pdbx_seq_one_letter_code
_entity_poly.pdbx_strand_id
1 'polypeptide(L)' 'MEVDKIFRQLIKHEGSDLHMQVGKAPILRVKGTLRELQMEPIDREHMQQLFGP' A
#
# COMPACT_ATOMS: atom_id res chain seq x y z
N MET A 1 -8.53 -10.99 0.69
CA MET A 1 -8.82 -9.97 -0.33
C MET A 1 -7.53 -9.39 -0.87
N GLU A 2 -7.55 -8.62 -1.97
CA GLU A 2 -6.33 -8.04 -2.55
C GLU A 2 -5.62 -7.09 -1.57
N VAL A 3 -6.38 -6.28 -0.84
CA VAL A 3 -5.88 -5.36 0.20
C VAL A 3 -5.07 -6.09 1.27
N ASP A 4 -5.44 -7.32 1.64
CA ASP A 4 -4.71 -8.12 2.62
C ASP A 4 -3.29 -8.45 2.15
N LYS A 5 -3.06 -8.57 0.83
CA LYS A 5 -1.71 -8.83 0.30
C LYS A 5 -0.80 -7.65 0.58
N ILE A 6 -1.33 -6.43 0.50
CA ILE A 6 -0.59 -5.19 0.79
C ILE A 6 -0.30 -5.09 2.29
N PHE A 7 -1.30 -5.37 3.14
CA PHE A 7 -1.08 -5.42 4.60
C PHE A 7 -0.08 -6.51 5.02
N ARG A 8 -0.07 -7.66 4.36
CA ARG A 8 0.97 -8.68 4.59
C ARG A 8 2.36 -8.19 4.24
N GLN A 9 2.53 -7.36 3.20
CA GLN A 9 3.83 -6.73 2.92
C GLN A 9 4.21 -5.74 4.03
N LEU A 10 3.27 -4.94 4.53
CA LEU A 10 3.52 -4.04 5.67
C LEU A 10 4.07 -4.82 6.88
N ILE A 11 3.40 -5.92 7.26
CA ILE A 11 3.82 -6.78 8.38
C ILE A 11 5.18 -7.43 8.10
N LYS A 12 5.36 -8.01 6.90
CA LYS A 12 6.60 -8.69 6.49
C LYS A 12 7.82 -7.77 6.54
N HIS A 13 7.64 -6.50 6.23
CA HIS A 13 8.70 -5.50 6.23
C HIS A 13 8.85 -4.74 7.55
N GLU A 14 8.13 -5.14 8.62
CA GLU A 14 8.11 -4.45 9.91
C GLU A 14 7.78 -2.95 9.74
N GLY A 15 6.87 -2.63 8.81
CA GLY A 15 6.44 -1.27 8.57
C GLY A 15 5.44 -0.78 9.60
N SER A 16 5.52 0.50 9.96
CA SER A 16 4.59 1.16 10.88
C SER A 16 3.35 1.68 10.18
N ASP A 17 3.50 2.14 8.93
CA ASP A 17 2.44 2.81 8.17
C ASP A 17 2.40 2.29 6.73
N LEU A 18 1.19 2.15 6.19
CA LEU A 18 0.92 1.93 4.78
C LEU A 18 0.26 3.19 4.21
N HIS A 19 0.95 3.86 3.30
CA HIS A 19 0.46 5.02 2.59
C HIS A 19 -0.12 4.60 1.24
N MET A 20 -1.39 4.93 1.02
CA MET A 20 -2.15 4.64 -0.19
C MET A 20 -2.54 5.97 -0.86
N GLN A 21 -2.12 6.18 -2.10
CA GLN A 21 -2.40 7.40 -2.86
C GLN A 21 -2.69 7.06 -4.33
N VAL A 22 -3.76 7.63 -4.89
CA VAL A 22 -4.08 7.47 -6.32
C VAL A 22 -2.93 8.02 -7.18
N GLY A 23 -2.52 7.25 -8.19
CA GLY A 23 -1.42 7.58 -9.10
C GLY A 23 -0.04 7.24 -8.56
N LYS A 24 0.07 6.53 -7.41
CA LYS A 24 1.34 6.04 -6.87
C LYS A 24 1.24 4.58 -6.48
N ALA A 25 2.39 3.90 -6.48
CA ALA A 25 2.51 2.59 -5.84
C ALA A 25 2.26 2.73 -4.33
N PRO A 26 1.82 1.67 -3.63
CA PRO A 26 1.77 1.68 -2.17
C PRO A 26 3.13 1.98 -1.55
N ILE A 27 3.16 2.82 -0.51
CA ILE A 27 4.39 3.20 0.17
C ILE A 27 4.35 2.69 1.61
N LEU A 28 5.37 1.96 2.03
CA LEU A 28 5.55 1.56 3.42
C LEU A 28 6.44 2.57 4.14
N ARG A 29 6.13 2.87 5.41
CA ARG A 29 7.11 3.45 6.34
C ARG A 29 7.76 2.35 7.13
N VAL A 30 9.07 2.15 6.94
CA VAL A 30 9.86 1.15 7.67
C VAL A 30 10.95 1.88 8.44
N LYS A 31 10.90 1.81 9.78
CA LYS A 31 11.88 2.45 10.68
C LYS A 31 12.14 3.92 10.32
N GLY A 32 11.06 4.66 10.06
CA GLY A 32 11.09 6.09 9.69
C GLY A 32 11.35 6.40 8.21
N THR A 33 11.74 5.41 7.40
CA THR A 33 12.05 5.59 5.97
C THR A 33 10.88 5.18 5.08
N LEU A 34 10.56 5.98 4.06
CA LEU A 34 9.56 5.65 3.05
C LEU A 34 10.13 4.71 1.99
N ARG A 35 9.40 3.64 1.65
CA ARG A 35 9.75 2.68 0.62
C ARG A 35 8.55 2.36 -0.24
N GLU A 36 8.64 2.63 -1.53
CA GLU A 36 7.65 2.20 -2.52
C GLU A 36 7.71 0.68 -2.70
N LEU A 37 6.53 0.05 -2.74
CA LEU A 37 6.42 -1.34 -3.16
C LEU A 37 6.63 -1.44 -4.67
N GLN A 38 7.20 -2.56 -5.13
CA GLN A 38 7.30 -2.87 -6.55
C GLN A 38 5.94 -3.35 -7.07
N MET A 39 5.04 -2.39 -7.25
CA MET A 39 3.67 -2.57 -7.72
C MET A 39 3.34 -1.43 -8.66
N GLU A 40 2.39 -1.66 -9.56
CA GLU A 40 1.86 -0.59 -10.40
C GLU A 40 1.19 0.50 -9.55
N PRO A 41 1.19 1.76 -10.02
CA PRO A 41 0.42 2.82 -9.40
C PRO A 41 -1.06 2.47 -9.29
N ILE A 42 -1.65 2.73 -8.13
CA ILE A 42 -3.08 2.45 -7.90
C ILE A 42 -3.90 3.58 -8.50
N ASP A 43 -4.82 3.25 -9.41
CA ASP A 43 -5.76 4.23 -9.94
C ASP A 43 -6.96 4.47 -9.00
N ARG A 44 -7.86 5.37 -9.40
CA ARG A 44 -9.03 5.72 -8.58
C ARG A 44 -10.01 4.55 -8.43
N GLU A 45 -10.25 3.79 -9.49
CA GLU A 45 -11.20 2.69 -9.47
C GLU A 45 -10.70 1.58 -8.56
N HIS A 46 -9.43 1.22 -8.71
CA HIS A 46 -8.78 0.21 -7.88
C HIS A 46 -8.74 0.63 -6.41
N MET A 47 -8.50 1.91 -6.10
CA MET A 47 -8.62 2.42 -4.73
C MET A 47 -10.02 2.21 -4.14
N GLN A 48 -11.08 2.42 -4.94
CA GLN A 48 -12.45 2.18 -4.50
C GLN A 48 -12.74 0.69 -4.32
N GLN A 49 -12.18 -0.19 -5.15
CA GLN A 49 -12.31 -1.64 -4.96
C GLN A 49 -11.62 -2.13 -3.68
N LEU A 50 -10.52 -1.48 -3.27
CA LEU A 50 -9.77 -1.86 -2.07
C LEU A 50 -10.42 -1.35 -0.76
N PHE A 51 -10.98 -0.14 -0.75
CA PHE A 51 -11.41 0.56 0.48
C PHE A 51 -12.81 1.20 0.40
N GLY A 52 -13.52 1.01 -0.70
CA GLY A 52 -14.89 1.49 -0.87
C GLY A 52 -15.86 0.81 0.12
N PRO A 53 -17.06 1.38 0.27
CA PRO A 53 -18.12 0.83 1.13
C PRO A 53 -18.59 -0.55 0.67
#